data_AF-A0A656K578-F1
#
_entry.id   AF-A0A656K578-F1
#
_cell.length_a   1.000
_cell.length_b   1.000
_cell.length_c   1.000
_cell.angle_alpha   90.00
_cell.angle_beta   90.00
_cell.angle_gamma   90.00
#
_symmetry.space_group_name_H-M   'P 1'
#
loop_
_entity.id
_entity.type
_entity.pdbx_description
1 polymer ?
#
loop_
_entity_poly.entity_id
_entity_poly.type
_entity_poly.pdbx_seq_one_letter_code
_entity_poly.pdbx_strand_id
1 'polypeptide(L)' 'MSEQDKKRQEALVRQRYYRERQRAEGFKQSTIWIHAQAEAEGRLAAREGKPLMPMQSHDPVSWAVGWVAERMRTR' A
#
# COMPACT_ATOMS: atom_id res chain seq x y z
N MET A 1 -5.36 -2.46 -35.49
CA MET A 1 -5.33 -2.79 -34.05
C MET A 1 -6.73 -3.15 -33.62
N SER A 2 -6.90 -4.21 -32.82
CA SER A 2 -8.22 -4.59 -32.31
C SER A 2 -8.72 -3.55 -31.29
N GLU A 3 -10.02 -3.51 -31.04
CA GLU A 3 -10.60 -2.68 -29.98
C GLU A 3 -10.04 -3.05 -28.58
N GLN A 4 -9.66 -4.30 -28.37
CA GLN A 4 -8.99 -4.73 -27.13
C GLN A 4 -7.59 -4.14 -27.01
N ASP A 5 -6.84 -4.06 -28.11
CA ASP A 5 -5.49 -3.46 -28.11
C ASP A 5 -5.56 -1.96 -27.81
N LYS A 6 -6.54 -1.24 -28.38
CA LYS A 6 -6.75 0.18 -28.10
C LYS A 6 -7.05 0.43 -26.62
N LYS A 7 -7.99 -0.34 -26.03
CA LYS A 7 -8.32 -0.25 -24.60
C LYS A 7 -7.12 -0.55 -23.69
N ARG A 8 -6.30 -1.53 -24.06
CA ARG A 8 -5.06 -1.85 -23.33
C ARG A 8 -4.06 -0.69 -23.39
N GLN A 9 -3.86 -0.09 -24.56
CA GLN A 9 -2.97 1.07 -24.70
C GLN A 9 -3.47 2.27 -23.88
N GLU A 10 -4.76 2.57 -23.90
CA GLU A 10 -5.35 3.62 -23.06
C GLU A 10 -5.16 3.36 -21.56
N ALA A 11 -5.29 2.11 -21.10
CA ALA A 11 -5.02 1.74 -19.72
C ALA A 11 -3.55 1.94 -19.32
N LEU A 12 -2.61 1.57 -20.20
CA LEU A 12 -1.17 1.77 -19.99
C LEU A 12 -0.82 3.26 -19.91
N VAL A 13 -1.39 4.08 -20.79
CA VAL A 13 -1.20 5.54 -20.80
C VAL A 13 -1.72 6.15 -19.50
N ARG A 14 -2.92 5.76 -19.05
CA ARG A 14 -3.47 6.24 -17.76
C ARG A 14 -2.59 5.84 -16.57
N GLN A 15 -2.11 4.61 -16.53
CA GLN A 15 -1.20 4.15 -15.47
C GLN A 15 0.11 4.94 -15.46
N ARG A 16 0.65 5.27 -16.64
CA ARG A 16 1.86 6.08 -16.77
C ARG A 16 1.66 7.50 -16.20
N TYR A 17 0.61 8.20 -16.63
CA TYR A 17 0.33 9.56 -16.13
C TYR A 17 0.11 9.59 -14.62
N TYR A 18 -0.56 8.58 -14.07
CA TYR A 18 -0.72 8.48 -12.62
C TYR A 18 0.64 8.35 -11.92
N ARG A 19 1.53 7.46 -12.39
CA ARG A 19 2.87 7.31 -11.82
C ARG A 19 3.71 8.59 -11.93
N GLU A 20 3.62 9.31 -13.04
CA GLU A 20 4.34 10.57 -13.22
C GLU A 20 3.86 11.64 -12.23
N ARG A 21 2.55 11.77 -12.02
CA ARG A 21 1.99 12.65 -10.98
C ARG A 21 2.48 12.28 -9.58
N GLN A 22 2.42 10.99 -9.21
CA GLN A 22 2.89 10.53 -7.91
C GLN A 22 4.38 10.83 -7.70
N ARG A 23 5.22 10.68 -8.73
CA ARG A 23 6.63 11.06 -8.66
C ARG A 23 6.83 12.57 -8.50
N ALA A 24 6.03 13.39 -9.20
CA ALA A 24 6.07 14.85 -9.06
C ALA A 24 5.68 15.29 -7.64
N GLU A 25 4.82 14.53 -6.96
CA GLU A 25 4.46 14.70 -5.55
C GLU A 25 5.52 14.14 -4.57
N GLY A 26 6.63 13.58 -5.07
CA GLY A 26 7.73 13.04 -4.26
C GLY A 26 7.59 11.56 -3.88
N PHE A 27 6.57 10.85 -4.37
CA PHE A 27 6.40 9.43 -4.09
C PHE A 27 7.29 8.54 -4.96
N LYS A 28 7.78 7.44 -4.38
CA LYS A 28 8.42 6.34 -5.08
C LYS A 28 7.56 5.08 -5.00
N GLN A 29 7.28 4.45 -6.14
CA GLN A 29 6.66 3.13 -6.16
C GLN A 29 7.71 2.06 -5.85
N SER A 30 7.48 1.28 -4.80
CA SER A 30 8.28 0.10 -4.44
C SER A 30 7.36 -1.11 -4.39
N THR A 31 7.80 -2.24 -4.94
CA THR A 31 7.10 -3.53 -4.79
C THR A 31 7.69 -4.26 -3.60
N ILE A 32 6.84 -4.65 -2.65
CA ILE A 32 7.22 -5.39 -1.44
C ILE A 32 6.30 -6.59 -1.24
N TRP A 33 6.80 -7.62 -0.58
CA TRP A 33 5.98 -8.72 -0.07
C TRP A 33 5.48 -8.38 1.33
N ILE A 34 4.23 -8.72 1.63
CA ILE A 34 3.62 -8.48 2.95
C ILE A 34 3.38 -9.82 3.64
N HIS A 35 3.93 -9.98 4.83
CA HIS A 35 3.67 -11.12 5.70
C HIS A 35 2.30 -10.97 6.35
N ALA A 36 1.33 -11.77 5.90
CA ALA A 36 -0.08 -11.64 6.28
C ALA A 36 -0.34 -11.66 7.80
N GLN A 37 0.41 -12.48 8.56
CA GLN A 37 0.26 -12.53 10.01
C GLN A 37 0.69 -11.22 10.70
N ALA A 38 1.88 -10.69 10.37
CA ALA A 38 2.37 -9.43 10.94
C ALA A 38 1.43 -8.26 10.60
N GLU A 39 0.93 -8.23 9.36
CA GLU A 39 -0.08 -7.26 8.95
C GLU A 39 -1.38 -7.36 9.79
N ALA A 40 -1.85 -8.58 10.07
CA ALA A 40 -3.01 -8.80 10.92
C ALA A 40 -2.77 -8.36 12.38
N GLU A 41 -1.60 -8.65 12.94
CA GLU A 41 -1.19 -8.20 14.27
C GLU A 41 -1.15 -6.67 14.36
N GLY A 42 -0.62 -6.00 13.33
CA GLY A 42 -0.61 -4.54 13.24
C GLY A 42 -2.01 -3.94 13.22
N ARG A 43 -2.92 -4.53 12.42
CA ARG A 43 -4.35 -4.13 12.42
C ARG A 43 -4.99 -4.29 13.80
N LEU A 44 -4.76 -5.42 14.47
CA LEU A 44 -5.33 -5.67 15.80
C LEU A 44 -4.83 -4.64 16.82
N ALA A 45 -3.52 -4.36 16.82
CA ALA A 45 -2.93 -3.36 17.71
C ALA A 45 -3.52 -1.97 17.49
N ALA A 46 -3.75 -1.56 16.23
CA ALA A 46 -4.42 -0.30 15.91
C ALA A 46 -5.86 -0.25 16.43
N ARG A 47 -6.63 -1.35 16.30
CA ARG A 47 -8.00 -1.46 16.85
C ARG A 47 -8.03 -1.33 18.36
N GLU A 48 -7.04 -1.90 19.04
CA GLU A 48 -6.89 -1.82 20.50
C GLU A 48 -6.35 -0.47 20.98
N GLY A 49 -6.09 0.48 20.08
CA GLY A 49 -5.56 1.81 20.43
C GLY A 49 -4.09 1.81 20.85
N LYS A 50 -3.36 0.71 20.59
CA LYS A 50 -1.93 0.64 20.88
C LYS A 50 -1.12 1.57 19.95
N PRO A 51 -0.02 2.16 20.43
CA PRO A 51 0.86 2.98 19.60
C PRO A 51 1.51 2.16 18.46
N LEU A 52 1.95 2.86 17.41
CA LEU A 52 2.69 2.26 16.30
C LEU A 52 4.09 1.81 16.76
N MET A 53 4.27 0.50 17.01
CA MET A 53 5.52 -0.11 17.47
C MET A 53 5.98 -1.29 16.60
N PRO A 54 6.27 -1.08 15.30
CA PRO A 54 6.54 -2.16 14.35
C PRO A 54 7.82 -2.94 14.63
N MET A 55 8.82 -2.32 15.27
CA MET A 55 10.15 -2.92 15.49
C MET A 55 10.14 -4.12 16.44
N GLN A 56 9.01 -4.40 17.12
CA GLN A 56 8.84 -5.58 17.96
C GLN A 56 8.27 -6.79 17.21
N SER A 57 7.79 -6.60 15.97
CA SER A 57 7.28 -7.67 15.12
C SER A 57 8.42 -8.38 14.38
N HIS A 58 8.20 -9.64 14.00
CA HIS A 58 9.12 -10.39 13.15
C HIS A 58 9.21 -9.83 11.71
N ASP A 59 8.18 -9.11 11.26
CA ASP A 59 8.21 -8.32 10.02
C ASP A 59 7.66 -6.90 10.30
N PRO A 60 8.55 -5.95 10.64
CA PRO A 60 8.16 -4.59 10.99
C PRO A 60 7.42 -3.84 9.89
N VAL A 61 7.77 -4.05 8.61
CA VAL A 61 7.13 -3.35 7.50
C VAL A 61 5.71 -3.83 7.33
N SER A 62 5.51 -5.15 7.31
CA SER A 62 4.18 -5.76 7.21
C SER A 62 3.27 -5.34 8.37
N TRP A 63 3.81 -5.32 9.59
CA TRP A 63 3.08 -4.87 10.77
C TRP A 63 2.66 -3.40 10.67
N ALA A 64 3.59 -2.51 10.29
CA ALA A 64 3.30 -1.09 10.14
C ALA A 64 2.21 -0.83 9.09
N VAL A 65 2.24 -1.55 7.96
CA VAL A 65 1.21 -1.47 6.91
C VAL A 65 -0.17 -1.76 7.49
N GLY A 66 -0.31 -2.86 8.24
CA GLY A 66 -1.56 -3.24 8.88
C GLY A 66 -2.08 -2.17 9.86
N TRP A 67 -1.21 -1.67 10.73
CA TRP A 67 -1.57 -0.65 11.72
C TRP A 67 -2.04 0.65 11.04
N VAL A 68 -1.30 1.14 10.05
CA VAL A 68 -1.64 2.38 9.32
C VAL A 68 -2.94 2.22 8.55
N ALA A 69 -3.14 1.09 7.86
CA ALA A 69 -4.37 0.82 7.10
C ALA A 69 -5.62 0.86 8.01
N GLU A 70 -5.55 0.28 9.21
CA GLU A 70 -6.66 0.30 10.16
C GLU A 70 -6.94 1.70 10.71
N ARG A 71 -5.90 2.49 11.01
CA ARG A 71 -6.07 3.88 11.50
C ARG A 71 -6.62 4.81 10.42
N MET A 72 -6.31 4.57 9.15
CA MET A 72 -6.87 5.36 8.04
C MET A 72 -8.29 4.94 7.69
N ARG A 73 -8.70 3.69 7.96
CA ARG A 73 -10.10 3.24 7.79
C ARG A 73 -11.06 3.86 8.79
N THR A 74 -10.57 4.19 9.98
CA THR A 74 -11.35 4.74 11.10
C THR A 74 -11.42 6.27 11.11
N ARG A 75 -10.84 6.93 10.10
CA ARG A 75 -10.96 8.37 9.83
C ARG A 75 -11.97 8.60 8.71
#